data_AF-A0A662G1M7-F1
#
_entry.id   AF-A0A662G1M7-F1
#
_cell.length_a   1.000
_cell.length_b   1.000
_cell.length_c   1.000
_cell.angle_alpha   90.00
_cell.angle_beta   90.00
_cell.angle_gamma   90.00
#
_symmetry.space_group_name_H-M   'P 1'
#
loop_
_entity.id
_entity.type
_entity.pdbx_description
1 polymer ?
#
loop_
_entity_poly.entity_id
_entity_poly.type
_entity_poly.pdbx_seq_one_letter_code
_entity_poly.pdbx_strand_id
1 'polypeptide(L)'
;MSNLNYRDRIKRLKERMNLDNIDVAVITRSGDVLYLTGFEGGTLVVPISDEPILIVPRLEYYRALELTKVEVLAYSDVKSPTVEDEKVLFKKFDE
;
A
#
# COMPACT_ATOMS: atom_id res chain seq x y z
N MET A 1 19.35 6.10 -10.74
CA MET A 1 19.18 5.30 -9.51
C MET A 1 18.57 3.97 -9.92
N SER A 2 19.10 2.85 -9.41
CA SER A 2 18.78 1.52 -9.93
C SER A 2 17.28 1.23 -9.89
N ASN A 3 16.69 0.95 -11.07
CA ASN A 3 15.39 0.32 -11.27
C ASN A 3 15.35 -1.09 -10.65
N LEU A 4 15.64 -1.21 -9.34
CA LEU A 4 15.50 -2.47 -8.63
C LEU A 4 14.01 -2.78 -8.53
N ASN A 5 13.58 -3.67 -9.41
CA ASN A 5 12.21 -4.03 -9.70
C ASN A 5 11.42 -4.35 -8.40
N TYR A 6 10.63 -3.38 -7.91
CA TYR A 6 9.78 -3.54 -6.72
C TYR A 6 8.84 -4.75 -6.84
N ARG A 7 8.40 -5.09 -8.06
CA ARG A 7 7.59 -6.28 -8.32
C ARG A 7 8.34 -7.57 -7.97
N ASP A 8 9.64 -7.64 -8.25
CA ASP A 8 10.45 -8.82 -7.88
C ASP A 8 10.58 -8.95 -6.35
N ARG A 9 10.66 -7.83 -5.63
CA ARG A 9 10.70 -7.83 -4.16
C ARG A 9 9.39 -8.35 -3.57
N ILE A 10 8.26 -7.86 -4.08
CA ILE A 10 6.93 -8.32 -3.67
C ILE A 10 6.71 -9.78 -4.05
N LYS A 11 7.16 -10.20 -5.24
CA LYS A 11 7.09 -11.61 -5.66
C LYS A 11 7.83 -12.53 -4.69
N ARG A 12 9.06 -12.18 -4.30
CA ARG A 12 9.83 -12.95 -3.30
C ARG A 12 9.16 -12.99 -1.93
N LEU A 13 8.53 -11.89 -1.52
CA LEU A 13 7.72 -11.86 -0.31
C LEU A 13 6.56 -12.86 -0.39
N LYS A 14 5.81 -12.87 -1.51
CA LYS A 14 4.72 -13.82 -1.74
C LYS A 14 5.20 -15.27 -1.78
N GLU A 15 6.33 -15.55 -2.43
CA GLU A 15 6.95 -16.89 -2.43
C GLU A 15 7.23 -17.36 -1.00
N ARG A 16 7.76 -16.46 -0.16
CA ARG A 16 8.00 -16.76 1.26
C ARG A 16 6.71 -16.96 2.04
N MET A 17 5.72 -16.09 1.85
CA MET A 17 4.40 -16.22 2.47
C MET A 17 3.76 -17.58 2.14
N ASN A 18 3.87 -18.04 0.88
CA ASN A 18 3.35 -19.33 0.46
C ASN A 18 4.03 -20.51 1.16
N LEU A 19 5.36 -20.45 1.36
CA LEU A 19 6.10 -21.49 2.11
C LEU A 19 5.69 -21.54 3.58
N ASP A 20 5.37 -20.37 4.16
CA ASP A 20 5.02 -20.24 5.57
C ASP A 20 3.50 -20.36 5.84
N ASN A 21 2.68 -20.68 4.82
CA ASN A 21 1.21 -20.70 4.87
C ASN A 21 0.59 -19.39 5.39
N ILE A 22 1.04 -18.25 4.87
CA ILE A 22 0.54 -16.92 5.20
C ILE A 22 -0.35 -16.39 4.06
N ASP A 23 -1.62 -16.13 4.36
CA ASP A 23 -2.57 -15.61 3.37
C ASP A 23 -2.39 -14.12 3.07
N VAL A 24 -2.06 -13.33 4.10
CA VAL A 24 -1.91 -11.87 4.00
C VAL A 24 -0.78 -11.38 4.90
N ALA A 25 0.09 -10.53 4.37
CA ALA A 25 1.07 -9.78 5.15
C ALA A 25 0.67 -8.31 5.27
N VAL A 26 0.78 -7.76 6.48
CA VAL A 26 0.56 -6.32 6.75
C VAL A 26 1.88 -5.71 7.19
N ILE A 27 2.42 -4.82 6.35
CA ILE A 27 3.73 -4.20 6.54
C ILE A 27 3.51 -2.76 7.00
N THR A 28 3.90 -2.47 8.23
CA THR A 28 3.69 -1.16 8.88
C THR A 28 4.99 -0.40 9.14
N ARG A 29 6.14 -1.08 9.08
CA ARG A 29 7.44 -0.43 9.27
C ARG A 29 7.80 0.35 8.00
N SER A 30 7.98 1.66 8.14
CA SER A 30 8.23 2.58 7.01
C SER A 30 9.39 2.15 6.12
N GLY A 31 10.50 1.65 6.69
CA GLY A 31 11.64 1.17 5.92
C GLY A 31 11.34 -0.06 5.04
N ASP A 32 10.48 -0.96 5.52
CA ASP A 32 10.07 -2.14 4.76
C ASP A 32 9.08 -1.74 3.66
N VAL A 33 8.17 -0.80 3.95
CA VAL A 33 7.28 -0.23 2.93
C VAL A 33 8.06 0.50 1.85
N LEU A 34 9.07 1.30 2.22
CA LEU A 34 9.97 1.97 1.28
C LEU A 34 10.73 0.97 0.42
N TYR A 35 11.26 -0.09 1.04
CA TYR A 35 11.94 -1.16 0.31
C TYR A 35 11.01 -1.86 -0.70
N LEU A 36 9.74 -2.09 -0.34
CA LEU A 36 8.81 -2.83 -1.19
C LEU A 36 8.13 -1.97 -2.26
N THR A 37 7.93 -0.67 -2.00
CA THR A 37 7.06 0.18 -2.83
C THR A 37 7.76 1.41 -3.40
N GLY A 38 8.90 1.82 -2.85
CA GLY A 38 9.54 3.10 -3.18
C GLY A 38 8.91 4.31 -2.48
N PHE A 39 7.85 4.12 -1.69
CA PHE A 39 7.21 5.16 -0.89
C PHE A 39 7.53 5.00 0.60
N GLU A 40 7.89 6.10 1.26
CA GLU A 40 8.13 6.12 2.70
C GLU A 40 6.84 6.49 3.46
N GLY A 41 6.31 5.52 4.22
CA GLY A 41 5.13 5.69 5.08
C GLY A 41 3.96 4.78 4.69
N GLY A 42 2.80 4.99 5.33
CA GLY A 42 1.61 4.19 5.10
C GLY A 42 1.70 2.75 5.61
N THR A 43 0.74 1.92 5.18
CA THR A 43 0.65 0.49 5.49
C THR A 43 0.46 -0.29 4.20
N LEU A 44 1.38 -1.19 3.88
CA LEU A 44 1.25 -2.07 2.72
C LEU A 44 0.56 -3.37 3.13
N VAL A 45 -0.55 -3.68 2.47
CA VAL A 45 -1.23 -4.96 2.57
C VAL A 45 -0.86 -5.80 1.36
N VAL A 46 -0.33 -7.01 1.59
CA VAL A 46 0.07 -7.94 0.54
C VAL A 46 -0.74 -9.22 0.69
N PRO A 47 -1.84 -9.39 -0.06
CA PRO A 47 -2.53 -10.67 -0.17
C PRO A 47 -1.71 -11.65 -1.00
N ILE A 48 -1.77 -12.95 -0.69
CA ILE A 48 -1.07 -13.96 -1.49
C ILE A 48 -1.66 -14.03 -2.91
N SER A 49 -2.98 -13.98 -3.05
CA SER A 49 -3.72 -14.21 -4.29
C SER A 49 -4.01 -12.95 -5.13
N ASP A 50 -3.86 -11.74 -4.57
CA ASP A 50 -4.28 -10.48 -5.20
C ASP A 50 -3.16 -9.44 -5.26
N GLU A 51 -3.38 -8.32 -5.96
CA GLU A 51 -2.42 -7.23 -6.01
C GLU A 51 -2.22 -6.57 -4.62
N PRO A 52 -0.99 -6.12 -4.29
CA PRO A 52 -0.74 -5.37 -3.07
C PRO A 52 -1.42 -4.00 -3.07
N ILE A 53 -1.86 -3.56 -1.89
CA ILE A 53 -2.52 -2.28 -1.68
C ILE A 53 -1.74 -1.49 -0.63
N LEU A 54 -1.29 -0.29 -0.97
CA LEU A 54 -0.68 0.66 -0.05
C LEU A 54 -1.74 1.64 0.46
N ILE A 55 -2.02 1.57 1.76
CA ILE A 55 -2.94 2.49 2.45
C ILE A 55 -2.14 3.67 2.99
N VAL A 56 -2.51 4.88 2.61
CA VAL A 56 -1.81 6.11 3.00
C VAL A 56 -2.77 7.16 3.56
N PRO A 57 -2.30 8.11 4.40
CA PRO A 57 -3.07 9.31 4.67
C PRO A 57 -3.46 10.00 3.37
N ARG A 58 -4.68 10.52 3.27
CA ARG A 58 -5.18 11.17 2.05
C ARG A 58 -4.25 12.27 1.51
N LEU A 59 -3.60 13.02 2.41
CA LEU A 59 -2.60 14.06 2.06
C LEU A 59 -1.41 13.52 1.25
N GLU A 60 -1.14 12.22 1.35
CA GLU A 60 -0.02 11.54 0.69
C GLU A 60 -0.43 10.80 -0.59
N TYR A 61 -1.72 10.81 -0.96
CA TYR A 61 -2.27 9.99 -2.03
C TYR A 61 -1.54 10.17 -3.37
N TYR A 62 -1.43 11.42 -3.84
CA TYR A 62 -0.77 11.71 -5.12
C TYR A 62 0.73 11.44 -5.09
N ARG A 63 1.40 11.76 -3.98
CA ARG A 63 2.83 11.44 -3.80
C ARG A 63 3.07 9.93 -3.86
N ALA A 64 2.19 9.15 -3.23
CA ALA A 64 2.24 7.70 -3.29
C ALA A 64 2.02 7.20 -4.74
N LEU A 65 1.00 7.69 -5.45
CA LEU A 65 0.74 7.33 -6.86
C LEU A 65 1.93 7.60 -7.78
N GLU A 66 2.66 8.71 -7.58
CA GLU A 66 3.84 9.05 -8.37
C GLU A 66 5.02 8.11 -8.12
N LEU A 67 5.22 7.72 -6.86
CA LEU A 67 6.42 6.99 -6.42
C LEU A 67 6.27 5.48 -6.47
N THR A 68 5.06 4.95 -6.35
CA THR A 68 4.80 3.51 -6.28
C THR A 68 4.23 2.94 -7.58
N LYS A 69 4.28 1.60 -7.68
CA LYS A 69 3.61 0.82 -8.74
C LYS A 69 2.54 -0.12 -8.20
N VAL A 70 2.31 -0.13 -6.89
CA VAL A 70 1.21 -0.87 -6.27
C VAL A 70 -0.06 -0.03 -6.25
N GLU A 71 -1.21 -0.67 -6.03
CA GLU A 71 -2.46 0.06 -5.84
C GLU A 71 -2.37 0.96 -4.60
N VAL A 72 -2.90 2.18 -4.68
CA VAL A 72 -2.91 3.14 -3.57
C VAL A 72 -4.34 3.40 -3.14
N LEU A 73 -4.56 3.33 -1.83
CA LEU A 73 -5.82 3.64 -1.18
C LEU A 73 -5.58 4.76 -0.15
N ALA A 74 -6.25 5.88 -0.31
CA ALA A 74 -6.21 6.95 0.68
C ALA A 74 -7.12 6.61 1.86
N TYR A 75 -6.71 7.01 3.06
CA TYR A 75 -7.52 7.00 4.27
C TYR A 75 -7.64 8.41 4.84
N SER A 76 -8.85 8.77 5.26
CA SER A 76 -9.15 10.03 5.94
C SER A 76 -10.16 9.80 7.07
N ASP A 77 -9.93 10.43 8.21
CA ASP A 77 -10.91 10.50 9.30
C ASP A 77 -11.94 11.63 9.10
N VAL A 78 -11.66 12.59 8.22
CA VAL A 78 -12.55 13.70 7.89
C VAL A 78 -13.25 13.45 6.56
N LYS A 79 -14.59 13.32 6.58
CA LYS A 79 -15.42 13.31 5.36
C LYS A 79 -15.30 14.67 4.66
N SER A 80 -14.97 14.64 3.39
CA SER A 80 -14.84 15.82 2.55
C SER A 80 -15.02 15.44 1.07
N PRO A 81 -15.32 16.41 0.19
CA PRO A 81 -15.43 16.14 -1.24
C PRO A 81 -14.17 15.44 -1.78
N THR A 82 -14.37 14.45 -2.66
CA THR A 82 -13.30 13.75 -3.39
C THR A 82 -13.28 14.22 -4.83
N VAL A 83 -12.11 14.12 -5.48
CA VAL A 83 -12.06 14.21 -6.95
C VAL A 83 -12.35 12.83 -7.56
N GLU A 84 -12.77 12.81 -8.82
CA GLU A 84 -13.36 11.62 -9.48
C GLU A 84 -12.45 10.38 -9.44
N ASP A 85 -11.14 10.57 -9.55
CA ASP A 85 -10.15 9.48 -9.60
C ASP A 85 -9.58 9.09 -8.22
N GLU A 86 -10.04 9.70 -7.13
CA GLU A 86 -9.47 9.50 -5.81
C GLU A 86 -10.10 8.31 -5.07
N LYS A 87 -9.31 7.24 -4.86
CA LYS A 87 -9.72 6.11 -4.03
C LYS A 87 -9.55 6.43 -2.55
N VAL A 88 -10.63 6.87 -1.88
CA VAL A 88 -10.59 7.25 -0.45
C VAL A 88 -11.52 6.38 0.40
N LEU A 89 -10.98 5.82 1.48
CA LEU A 89 -11.75 5.30 2.61
C LEU A 89 -11.89 6.38 3.68
N PHE A 90 -13.11 6.75 3.99
CA PHE A 90 -13.41 7.58 5.16
C PHE A 90 -13.66 6.69 6.39
N LYS A 91 -13.16 7.12 7.55
CA LYS A 91 -13.53 6.49 8.82
C LYS A 91 -15.06 6.46 8.94
N LYS A 92 -15.64 5.27 9.18
CA LYS A 92 -17.04 5.15 9.58
C LYS A 92 -17.12 5.63 11.03
N PHE A 93 -17.94 6.65 11.29
CA PHE A 93 -18.33 6.97 12.65
C PHE A 93 -19.39 5.93 13.03
N ASP A 94 -19.16 5.21 14.13
CA ASP A 94 -20.22 4.41 14.74
C ASP A 94 -21.29 5.41 15.24
N GLU A 95 -22.53 5.26 14.76
CA GLU A 95 -23.70 6.04 15.21
C GLU A 95 -24.11 5.67 16.64
#